data_AF-A0A7Y1TB99-F1
#
_entry.id   AF-A0A7Y1TB99-F1
#
_cell.length_a   1.000
_cell.length_b   1.000
_cell.length_c   1.000
_cell.angle_alpha   90.00
_cell.angle_beta   90.00
_cell.angle_gamma   90.00
#
_symmetry.space_group_name_H-M   'P 1'
#
loop_
_entity.id
_entity.type
_entity.pdbx_description
1 polymer ?
#
loop_
_entity_poly.entity_id
_entity_poly.type
_entity_poly.pdbx_seq_one_letter_code
_entity_poly.pdbx_strand_id
1 'polypeptide(L)' 'QLPTEGPKTLNGLLLEELESFPDASGVALAVSGYHFEVLDLRDNRISMVKACEAA' A
#
# COMPACT_ATOMS: atom_id res chain seq x y z
N GLN A 1 2.50 13.06 -6.10
CA GLN A 1 2.15 12.22 -7.28
C GLN A 1 2.71 10.83 -7.06
N LEU A 2 1.92 9.78 -7.33
CA LEU A 2 2.37 8.40 -7.15
C LEU A 2 3.22 7.92 -8.35
N PRO A 3 4.15 6.98 -8.12
CA PRO A 3 4.98 6.45 -9.19
C PRO A 3 4.09 5.61 -10.12
N THR A 4 4.23 5.85 -11.42
CA THR A 4 3.49 5.13 -12.47
C THR A 4 4.39 4.21 -13.29
N GLU A 5 5.71 4.33 -13.12
CA GLU A 5 6.69 3.43 -13.70
C GLU A 5 6.79 2.18 -12.80
N GLY A 6 6.15 1.09 -13.21
CA GLY A 6 6.09 -0.16 -12.45
C GLY A 6 4.65 -0.65 -12.21
N PRO A 7 4.26 -0.97 -10.97
CA PRO A 7 2.98 -1.58 -10.67
C PRO A 7 1.81 -0.66 -11.05
N LYS A 8 0.87 -1.21 -11.83
CA LYS A 8 -0.26 -0.46 -12.42
C LYS A 8 -1.43 -0.23 -11.46
N THR A 9 -1.32 -0.70 -10.22
CA THR A 9 -2.39 -0.65 -9.22
C THR A 9 -1.82 -0.32 -7.84
N LEU A 10 -2.63 0.28 -6.97
CA LEU A 10 -2.23 0.54 -5.58
C LEU A 10 -1.86 -0.74 -4.83
N ASN A 11 -2.59 -1.84 -5.02
CA ASN A 11 -2.25 -3.12 -4.41
C ASN A 11 -0.85 -3.58 -4.85
N GLY A 12 -0.56 -3.55 -6.15
CA GLY A 12 0.77 -3.92 -6.66
C GLY A 12 1.86 -3.00 -6.13
N LEU A 13 1.61 -1.68 -6.10
CA LEU A 13 2.56 -0.69 -5.59
C LEU A 13 2.90 -0.95 -4.12
N LEU A 14 1.88 -1.08 -3.28
CA LEU A 14 2.08 -1.30 -1.85
C LEU A 14 2.68 -2.68 -1.56
N LEU A 15 2.36 -3.70 -2.38
CA LEU A 15 2.91 -5.05 -2.20
C LEU A 15 4.39 -5.13 -2.60
N GLU A 16 4.82 -4.40 -3.63
CA GLU A 16 6.24 -4.29 -3.97
C GLU A 16 7.03 -3.62 -2.84
N GLU A 17 6.49 -2.55 -2.26
CA GLU A 17 7.12 -1.85 -1.12
C GLU A 17 7.16 -2.71 0.16
N LEU A 18 6.19 -3.62 0.34
CA LEU A 18 6.15 -4.55 1.47
C LEU A 18 7.09 -5.76 1.33
N GLU A 19 7.59 -6.03 0.12
CA GLU A 19 8.40 -7.21 -0.27
C GLU A 19 7.73 -8.58 -0.04
N SER A 20 6.67 -8.65 0.75
CA SER A 20 5.91 -9.85 1.10
C SER A 20 4.46 -9.49 1.48
N PHE A 21 3.55 -10.46 1.39
CA PHE A 21 2.17 -10.21 1.80
C PHE A 21 2.08 -10.15 3.33
N PRO A 22 1.45 -9.11 3.91
CA PRO A 22 1.41 -8.94 5.35
C PRO A 22 0.46 -9.94 6.01
N ASP A 23 0.83 -10.45 7.18
CA ASP A 23 0.02 -11.41 7.95
C ASP A 23 -1.21 -10.76 8.64
N ALA A 24 -1.22 -9.43 8.78
CA ALA A 24 -2.29 -8.68 9.45
C ALA A 24 -2.50 -7.28 8.86
N SER A 25 -3.68 -6.70 9.10
CA SER A 25 -3.96 -5.29 8.83
C SER A 25 -3.29 -4.35 9.86
N GLY A 26 -3.28 -3.05 9.57
CA GLY A 26 -2.62 -2.02 10.38
C GLY A 26 -1.17 -1.72 9.98
N VAL A 27 -0.67 -2.36 8.92
CA VAL A 27 0.65 -2.04 8.37
C VAL A 27 0.61 -0.68 7.70
N ALA A 28 1.57 0.18 8.04
CA ALA A 28 1.71 1.50 7.47
C ALA A 28 2.97 1.59 6.60
N LEU A 29 2.84 2.25 5.45
CA LEU A 29 3.86 2.40 4.41
C LEU A 29 3.96 3.85 4.00
N ALA A 30 5.15 4.31 3.64
CA ALA A 30 5.35 5.65 3.11
C ALA A 30 5.81 5.56 1.65
N VAL A 31 4.99 6.05 0.71
CA VAL A 31 5.27 5.99 -0.72
C VAL A 31 5.04 7.35 -1.37
N SER A 32 6.09 7.90 -1.98
CA SER A 32 6.07 9.16 -2.75
C SER A 32 5.31 10.31 -2.08
N GLY A 33 5.57 10.53 -0.79
CA GLY A 33 4.95 11.61 0.00
C GLY A 33 3.56 11.29 0.54
N TYR A 34 3.12 10.03 0.51
CA TYR A 34 1.89 9.58 1.15
C TYR A 34 2.17 8.49 2.16
N HIS A 35 1.46 8.53 3.28
CA HIS A 35 1.33 7.43 4.22
C HIS A 35 0.09 6.60 3.88
N PHE A 36 0.30 5.32 3.63
CA PHE A 36 -0.74 4.34 3.40
C PHE A 36 -0.86 3.42 4.60
N GLU A 37 -2.05 3.30 5.17
CA GLU A 37 -2.37 2.36 6.23
C GLU A 37 -3.29 1.28 5.68
N VAL A 38 -2.88 0.01 5.80
CA VAL A 38 -3.68 -1.14 5.37
C VAL A 38 -4.81 -1.35 6.35
N LEU A 39 -6.06 -1.15 5.90
CA LEU A 39 -7.24 -1.34 6.73
C LEU A 39 -7.82 -2.75 6.59
N ASP A 40 -7.73 -3.33 5.39
CA ASP A 40 -8.37 -4.60 5.07
C ASP A 40 -7.57 -5.41 4.04
N LEU A 41 -7.48 -6.71 4.29
CA LEU A 41 -6.83 -7.71 3.45
C LEU A 41 -7.87 -8.77 3.05
N ARG A 42 -7.96 -9.11 1.76
CA ARG A 42 -8.86 -10.17 1.26
C ARG A 42 -8.21 -10.94 0.13
N ASP A 43 -8.39 -12.26 0.11
CA ASP A 43 -7.91 -13.13 -0.96
C ASP A 43 -6.45 -12.85 -1.36
N ASN A 44 -5.55 -12.74 -0.39
CA ASN A 44 -4.13 -12.41 -0.58
C ASN A 44 -3.89 -11.09 -1.34
N ARG A 45 -4.78 -10.11 -1.17
CA ARG A 45 -4.63 -8.76 -1.71
C ARG A 45 -4.97 -7.71 -0.66
N ILE A 46 -4.37 -6.54 -0.80
CA ILE A 46 -4.76 -5.35 -0.06
C ILE A 46 -6.07 -4.85 -0.67
N SER A 47 -7.16 -4.96 0.08
CA SER A 47 -8.50 -4.60 -0.40
C SER A 47 -8.86 -3.16 -0.09
N MET A 48 -8.35 -2.61 1.01
CA MET A 48 -8.64 -1.24 1.41
C MET A 48 -7.47 -0.62 2.16
N VAL A 49 -7.16 0.62 1.82
CA VAL A 49 -6.13 1.43 2.46
C VAL A 49 -6.64 2.82 2.77
N LYS A 50 -6.09 3.43 3.80
CA LYS A 50 -6.22 4.86 4.07
C LYS A 50 -4.96 5.55 3.58
N ALA A 51 -5.12 6.64 2.82
CA ALA A 51 -4.02 7.46 2.36
C ALA A 51 -4.04 8.82 3.07
N CYS A 52 -2.91 9.23 3.62
CA CYS A 52 -2.69 10.55 4.21
C CYS A 52 -1.47 11.18 3.53
N GLU A 53 -1.54 12.45 3.15
CA GLU A 53 -0.37 13.16 2.62
C GLU A 53 0.65 13.36 3.75
N ALA A 54 1.89 12.94 3.52
CA ALA A 54 2.99 13.18 4.43
C ALA A 54 3.43 14.64 4.25
N ALA A 55 3.18 15.46 5.28
CA ALA A 55 3.51 16.89 5.29
C ALA A 55 5.01 17.16 5.23
#